data_AF-A0A0D2GGT7-F1
#
_entry.id   AF-A0A0D2GGT7-F1
#
_cell.length_a   1.000
_cell.length_b   1.000
_cell.length_c   1.000
_cell.angle_alpha   90.00
_cell.angle_beta   90.00
_cell.angle_gamma   90.00
#
_symmetry.space_group_name_H-M   'P 1'
#
loop_
_entity.id
_entity.type
_entity.pdbx_description
1 polymer ?
#
loop_
_entity_poly.entity_id
_entity_poly.type
_entity_poly.pdbx_seq_one_letter_code
_entity_poly.pdbx_strand_id
1 'polypeptide(L)'
;MSRTPQMTVRQALQIAQTSQTGDMDPQVLQILENYLYRLWTRIQAEPDTYIMDQLEFPVFNHFRARSEFQNETARKAIGRYWDNRTPGDGSSNSVHRH
;
A
#
# COMPACT_ATOMS: atom_id res chain seq x y z
N MET A 1 -26.32 -10.03 -21.20
CA MET A 1 -25.26 -9.05 -20.88
C MET A 1 -24.23 -9.77 -20.03
N SER A 2 -23.06 -10.05 -20.57
CA SER A 2 -21.90 -10.49 -19.81
C SER A 2 -21.67 -9.48 -18.70
N ARG A 3 -22.08 -9.80 -17.46
CA ARG A 3 -21.48 -9.17 -16.29
C ARG A 3 -20.02 -9.56 -16.39
N THR A 4 -19.18 -8.75 -17.02
CA THR A 4 -17.77 -8.71 -16.65
C THR A 4 -17.80 -8.66 -15.13
N PRO A 5 -17.37 -9.70 -14.40
CA PRO A 5 -17.26 -9.56 -12.96
C PRO A 5 -16.36 -8.34 -12.79
N GLN A 6 -16.93 -7.23 -12.33
CA GLN A 6 -16.17 -6.03 -12.03
C GLN A 6 -15.32 -6.44 -10.84
N MET A 7 -14.16 -7.01 -11.12
CA MET A 7 -13.27 -7.51 -10.11
C MET A 7 -12.84 -6.29 -9.32
N THR A 8 -13.25 -6.28 -8.05
CA THR A 8 -12.92 -5.17 -7.16
C THR A 8 -11.43 -5.22 -6.84
N VAL A 9 -10.86 -4.07 -6.47
CA VAL A 9 -9.46 -3.97 -6.04
C VAL A 9 -9.16 -4.97 -4.91
N ARG A 10 -10.13 -5.19 -4.01
CA ARG A 10 -10.06 -6.22 -2.95
C ARG A 10 -9.86 -7.62 -3.52
N GLN A 11 -10.68 -8.02 -4.50
CA GLN A 11 -10.58 -9.32 -5.14
C GLN A 11 -9.28 -9.47 -5.94
N ALA A 12 -8.91 -8.44 -6.71
CA ALA A 12 -7.66 -8.42 -7.46
C ALA A 12 -6.46 -8.57 -6.51
N LEU A 13 -6.48 -7.86 -5.39
CA LEU A 13 -5.44 -7.95 -4.36
C LEU A 13 -5.40 -9.35 -3.72
N GLN A 14 -6.56 -9.97 -3.43
CA GLN A 14 -6.60 -11.34 -2.92
C GLN A 14 -5.98 -12.32 -3.92
N ILE A 15 -6.30 -12.20 -5.20
CA ILE A 15 -5.72 -13.05 -6.26
C ILE A 15 -4.22 -12.81 -6.36
N ALA A 16 -3.76 -11.56 -6.32
CA ALA A 16 -2.34 -11.22 -6.34
C ALA A 16 -1.59 -11.79 -5.12
N GLN A 17 -2.22 -11.78 -3.94
CA GLN A 17 -1.63 -12.36 -2.72
C GLN A 17 -1.57 -13.89 -2.77
N THR A 18 -2.58 -14.54 -3.34
CA THR A 18 -2.59 -16.01 -3.50
C THR A 18 -1.70 -16.47 -4.65
N SER A 19 -1.49 -15.63 -5.65
CA SER A 19 -0.65 -15.92 -6.81
C SER A 19 0.81 -15.70 -6.43
N GLN A 20 1.39 -16.68 -5.74
CA GLN A 20 2.80 -16.68 -5.43
C GLN A 20 3.59 -16.90 -6.73
N THR A 21 4.06 -15.81 -7.33
CA THR A 21 5.20 -15.75 -8.27
C THR A 21 5.09 -16.58 -9.57
N GLY A 22 4.20 -16.19 -10.50
CA GLY A 22 4.37 -16.60 -11.90
C GLY A 22 3.23 -16.20 -12.84
N ASP A 23 1.99 -16.49 -12.45
CA ASP A 23 0.83 -16.36 -13.34
C ASP A 23 -0.20 -15.41 -12.72
N MET A 24 0.15 -14.12 -12.66
CA MET A 24 -0.85 -13.09 -12.33
C MET A 24 -1.65 -12.78 -13.59
N ASP A 25 -2.97 -12.94 -13.50
CA ASP A 25 -3.87 -12.58 -14.59
C ASP A 25 -3.63 -11.10 -14.99
N PRO A 26 -3.39 -10.81 -16.28
CA PRO A 26 -3.23 -9.43 -16.75
C PRO A 26 -4.41 -8.52 -16.36
N GLN A 27 -5.62 -9.06 -16.21
CA GLN A 27 -6.77 -8.31 -15.70
C GLN A 27 -6.58 -7.87 -14.23
N VAL A 28 -6.09 -8.77 -13.37
CA VAL A 28 -5.77 -8.47 -11.97
C VAL A 28 -4.70 -7.38 -11.91
N LEU A 29 -3.65 -7.52 -12.72
CA LEU A 29 -2.57 -6.54 -12.80
C LEU A 29 -3.11 -5.17 -13.23
N GLN A 30 -3.91 -5.09 -14.29
CA GLN A 30 -4.50 -3.84 -14.79
C GLN A 30 -5.36 -3.14 -13.73
N ILE A 31 -6.16 -3.88 -12.97
CA ILE A 31 -6.99 -3.33 -11.90
C ILE A 31 -6.12 -2.74 -10.77
N LEU A 32 -5.10 -3.50 -10.35
CA LEU A 32 -4.18 -3.08 -9.31
C LEU A 32 -3.33 -1.88 -9.75
N GLU A 33 -2.84 -1.86 -10.98
CA GLU A 33 -2.09 -0.74 -11.56
C GLU A 33 -2.95 0.52 -11.68
N ASN A 34 -4.20 0.41 -12.11
CA ASN A 34 -5.12 1.56 -12.17
C ASN A 34 -5.42 2.12 -10.77
N TYR A 35 -5.61 1.24 -9.78
CA TYR A 35 -5.79 1.67 -8.40
C TYR A 35 -4.51 2.30 -7.83
N LEU A 36 -3.36 1.67 -8.06
CA LEU A 36 -2.05 2.15 -7.66
C LEU A 36 -1.75 3.52 -8.25
N TYR A 37 -2.05 3.76 -9.54
CA TYR A 37 -1.82 5.06 -10.17
C TYR A 37 -2.60 6.18 -9.48
N ARG A 38 -3.87 5.92 -9.14
CA ARG A 38 -4.71 6.86 -8.39
C ARG A 38 -4.18 7.10 -6.98
N LEU A 39 -3.80 6.03 -6.27
CA LEU A 39 -3.17 6.10 -4.96
C LEU A 39 -1.87 6.90 -5.01
N TRP A 40 -1.01 6.61 -5.97
CA TRP A 40 0.27 7.27 -6.17
C TRP A 40 0.12 8.76 -6.48
N THR A 41 -0.91 9.13 -7.26
CA THR A 41 -1.23 10.53 -7.53
C THR A 41 -1.61 11.26 -6.25
N ARG A 42 -2.37 10.63 -5.35
CA ARG A 42 -2.71 11.21 -4.03
C ARG A 42 -1.50 11.34 -3.13
N ILE A 43 -0.66 10.29 -3.06
CA ILE A 43 0.59 10.33 -2.30
C ILE A 43 1.50 11.45 -2.82
N GLN A 44 1.59 11.66 -4.14
CA GLN A 44 2.38 12.76 -4.70
C GLN A 44 1.78 14.14 -4.45
N ALA A 45 0.45 14.24 -4.40
CA ALA A 45 -0.23 15.48 -4.03
C ALA A 45 -0.03 15.83 -2.54
N GLU A 46 0.05 14.80 -1.69
CA GLU A 46 0.14 14.90 -0.23
C GLU A 46 1.29 14.05 0.33
N PRO A 47 2.56 14.34 -0.06
CA PRO A 47 3.69 13.46 0.21
C PRO A 47 4.04 13.31 1.70
N ASP A 48 3.67 14.30 2.51
CA ASP A 48 3.98 14.34 3.94
C ASP A 48 2.78 14.05 4.84
N THR A 49 1.55 14.17 4.32
CA THR A 49 0.29 14.06 5.08
C THR A 49 -0.51 12.80 4.74
N TYR A 50 -0.33 12.21 3.55
CA TYR A 50 -1.10 11.04 3.14
C TYR A 50 -0.66 9.78 3.90
N ILE A 51 -1.61 9.10 4.54
CA ILE A 51 -1.40 7.82 5.22
C ILE A 51 -2.17 6.74 4.47
N MET A 52 -1.45 5.70 4.02
CA MET A 52 -2.07 4.56 3.33
C MET A 52 -2.99 3.76 4.25
N ASP A 53 -4.07 3.21 3.68
CA ASP A 53 -4.96 2.29 4.39
C ASP A 53 -4.43 0.82 4.42
N GLN A 54 -5.08 -0.03 5.24
CA GLN A 54 -4.95 -1.49 5.25
C GLN A 54 -5.03 -2.13 3.86
N LEU A 55 -5.86 -1.58 2.97
CA LEU A 55 -5.98 -2.06 1.60
C LEU A 55 -4.90 -1.51 0.67
N GLU A 56 -4.50 -0.25 0.87
CA GLU A 56 -3.60 0.48 -0.02
C GLU A 56 -2.14 0.05 0.17
N PHE A 57 -1.74 -0.17 1.41
CA PHE A 57 -0.38 -0.57 1.75
C PHE A 57 0.09 -1.84 1.02
N PRO A 58 -0.62 -2.99 1.06
CA PRO A 58 -0.16 -4.19 0.36
C PRO A 58 -0.14 -4.01 -1.17
N VAL A 59 -1.06 -3.21 -1.74
CA VAL A 59 -1.02 -2.87 -3.17
C VAL A 59 0.25 -2.10 -3.47
N PHE A 60 0.49 -1.00 -2.77
CA PHE A 60 1.69 -0.19 -2.96
C PHE A 60 2.97 -0.99 -2.73
N ASN A 61 3.01 -1.80 -1.68
CA ASN A 61 4.15 -2.64 -1.33
C ASN A 61 4.43 -3.70 -2.39
N HIS A 62 3.40 -4.24 -3.06
CA HIS A 62 3.57 -5.18 -4.17
C HIS A 62 4.34 -4.53 -5.34
N PHE A 63 4.04 -3.27 -5.66
CA PHE A 63 4.71 -2.55 -6.73
C PHE A 63 5.99 -1.84 -6.32
N ARG A 64 6.32 -1.77 -5.02
CA ARG A 64 7.53 -1.12 -4.49
C ARG A 64 8.84 -1.62 -5.10
N ALA A 65 8.86 -2.86 -5.59
CA ALA A 65 10.04 -3.41 -6.27
C ALA A 65 10.35 -2.71 -7.61
N ARG A 66 9.35 -2.07 -8.25
CA ARG A 66 9.55 -1.33 -9.51
C ARG A 66 10.35 -0.06 -9.26
N SER A 67 11.20 0.30 -10.22
CA SER A 67 12.07 1.49 -10.16
C SER A 67 11.28 2.79 -9.95
N GLU A 68 10.05 2.87 -10.44
CA GLU A 68 9.16 4.03 -10.28
C GLU A 68 8.85 4.36 -8.81
N PHE A 69 8.83 3.34 -7.93
CA PHE A 69 8.52 3.47 -6.50
C PHE A 69 9.76 3.36 -5.60
N GLN A 70 10.96 3.41 -6.18
CA GLN A 70 12.22 3.44 -5.42
C GLN A 70 12.66 4.90 -5.10
N ASN A 71 11.69 5.78 -4.86
CA ASN A 71 11.93 7.19 -4.54
C ASN A 71 11.69 7.51 -3.05
N GLU A 72 12.18 8.68 -2.62
CA GLU A 72 12.04 9.12 -1.23
C GLU A 72 10.58 9.26 -0.80
N THR A 73 9.70 9.74 -1.67
CA THR A 73 8.26 9.86 -1.41
C THR A 73 7.62 8.52 -1.06
N ALA A 74 7.91 7.46 -1.83
CA ALA A 74 7.44 6.12 -1.55
C ALA A 74 7.91 5.61 -0.18
N ARG A 75 9.20 5.86 0.14
CA ARG A 75 9.79 5.48 1.43
C ARG A 75 9.15 6.23 2.60
N LYS A 76 8.90 7.53 2.46
CA LYS A 76 8.19 8.35 3.46
C LYS A 76 6.77 7.86 3.69
N ALA A 77 6.02 7.61 2.63
CA ALA A 77 4.65 7.09 2.73
C ALA A 77 4.58 5.77 3.50
N ILE A 78 5.52 4.86 3.27
CA ILE A 78 5.64 3.60 4.04
C ILE A 78 5.98 3.88 5.50
N GLY A 79 6.93 4.78 5.77
CA GLY A 79 7.28 5.18 7.13
C GLY A 79 6.07 5.71 7.90
N ARG A 80 5.25 6.58 7.28
CA ARG A 80 4.02 7.13 7.86
C ARG A 80 2.98 6.07 8.19
N TYR A 81 2.80 5.10 7.30
CA TYR A 81 1.90 3.99 7.55
C TYR A 81 2.29 3.21 8.82
N TRP A 82 3.59 2.94 9.02
CA TRP A 82 4.08 2.28 10.23
C TRP A 82 4.01 3.18 11.46
N ASP A 83 4.38 4.45 11.34
CA ASP A 83 4.28 5.45 12.41
C ASP A 83 2.84 5.57 12.95
N ASN A 84 1.85 5.54 12.05
CA ASN A 84 0.44 5.53 12.43
C ASN A 84 -0.05 4.18 13.00
N ARG A 85 0.62 3.07 12.67
CA ARG A 85 0.27 1.71 13.11
C ARG A 85 0.98 1.24 14.35
N THR A 86 2.10 1.85 14.68
CA THR A 86 2.68 1.80 16.00
C THR A 86 1.96 2.90 16.77
N PRO A 87 0.76 2.66 17.35
CA PRO A 87 0.33 3.56 18.40
C PRO A 87 1.51 3.60 19.34
N GLY A 88 2.00 4.80 19.64
CA GLY A 88 3.08 4.97 20.59
C GLY A 88 2.66 4.25 21.86
N ASP A 89 3.11 3.00 22.00
CA ASP A 89 3.35 2.36 23.26
C ASP A 89 4.51 3.16 23.84
N GLY A 90 4.19 4.37 24.28
CA GLY A 90 4.89 5.09 25.32
C GLY A 90 4.71 4.34 26.64
N SER A 91 5.00 3.05 26.62
CA SER A 91 5.56 2.32 27.74
C SER A 91 7.07 2.47 27.63
N SER A 92 7.61 3.61 28.09
CA SER A 92 9.03 3.78 28.43
C SER A 92 9.18 5.06 29.25
N ASN A 93 8.88 4.99 30.54
CA ASN A 93 9.90 4.82 31.58
C ASN A 93 10.68 6.11 31.88
N SER A 94 10.00 7.11 32.44
CA SER A 94 10.66 8.07 33.32
C SER A 94 10.86 7.39 34.67
N VAL A 95 12.03 6.76 34.80
CA VAL A 95 12.62 6.30 36.07
C VAL A 95 12.46 7.39 37.13
N HIS A 96 11.58 7.15 38.10
CA HIS A 96 11.55 7.88 39.35
C HIS A 96 12.79 7.46 40.14
N ARG A 97 13.84 8.27 40.08
CA ARG A 97 15.01 8.12 40.93
C ARG A 97 15.29 9.47 41.58
N HIS A 98 14.73 9.68 42.76
CA HIS A 98 15.41 10.35 43.87
C HIS A 98 14.70 10.03 45.19
#